data_AF-A0A954F7C9-F1
#
_entry.id   AF-A0A954F7C9-F1
#
_cell.length_a   1.000
_cell.length_b   1.000
_cell.length_c   1.000
_cell.angle_alpha   90.00
_cell.angle_beta   90.00
_cell.angle_gamma   90.00
#
_symmetry.space_group_name_H-M   'P 1'
#
loop_
_entity.id
_entity.type
_entity.pdbx_description
1 polymer ?
#
loop_
_entity_poly.entity_id
_entity_poly.type
_entity_poly.pdbx_seq_one_letter_code
_entity_poly.pdbx_strand_id
1 'polypeptide(L)'
;MQLFFAHLLEPLIMSKRGSLSFLLPLTLLAGPSAAQTKVVRTISLSSGSSVPVQLIDFQEIDGEVFEGVAMEGGPGEPGESEGEAPKVDPAKLQRFQQTPLDRRASKRLEIWSKPEPLPSDQDPELALPEEPPKPGSLTAPVAPAALLRGLRAFPATLPGYQVQVLLMGPAFEEATKSHAQAVKDLAKAKQEFDQKTAEIQGKRLERDVELYQRMVTLGRWHEVQALFQTFGPDMERPLYENMMRRLAQSPPQPNGNLQQFWEKNTFGFDDILDLIEIAPKEFKKSDYDLVNPLLRLCLDQGNGLEEWLERLRQEVGRSEDERRLTRRQAALLLTGQGLNEEMGEFLPSLGEAITEDDREGLNLLARHLEMVSDRQKQPKLLEEAWEATMAALAPGKIE
;
A
#
# COMPACT_ATOMS: atom_id res chain seq x y z
N MET A 1 48.98 33.15 -39.46
CA MET A 1 48.66 33.88 -38.22
C MET A 1 49.01 33.01 -37.04
N GLN A 2 50.16 33.30 -36.42
CA GLN A 2 50.60 32.74 -35.14
C GLN A 2 50.03 33.61 -34.03
N LEU A 3 49.37 33.05 -33.01
CA LEU A 3 49.33 33.64 -31.66
C LEU A 3 49.11 32.56 -30.58
N PHE A 4 50.16 32.38 -29.79
CA PHE A 4 50.21 32.20 -28.32
C PHE A 4 49.26 31.21 -27.61
N PHE A 5 49.84 30.10 -27.12
CA PHE A 5 49.46 29.47 -25.86
C PHE A 5 50.75 29.18 -25.06
N ALA A 6 50.93 29.87 -23.93
CA ALA A 6 51.96 29.59 -22.96
C ALA A 6 51.49 30.03 -21.56
N HIS A 7 51.89 29.23 -20.56
CA HIS A 7 51.77 29.40 -19.09
C HIS A 7 50.44 28.91 -18.48
N LEU A 8 50.39 28.12 -17.40
CA LEU A 8 51.37 27.82 -16.33
C LEU A 8 51.25 26.36 -15.86
N LEU A 9 52.41 25.71 -15.68
CA LEU A 9 52.63 24.55 -14.80
C LEU A 9 53.35 25.10 -13.56
N GLU A 10 52.77 24.96 -12.37
CA GLU A 10 53.48 25.19 -11.10
C GLU A 10 53.86 23.86 -10.42
N PRO A 11 55.02 23.81 -9.73
CA PRO A 11 55.56 22.60 -9.15
C PRO A 11 55.04 22.30 -7.73
N LEU A 12 54.84 21.01 -7.46
CA LEU A 12 54.59 20.46 -6.13
C LEU A 12 55.83 20.65 -5.24
N ILE A 13 55.73 21.49 -4.20
CA ILE A 13 56.74 21.58 -3.14
C ILE A 13 56.25 20.75 -1.94
N MET A 14 56.96 19.65 -1.65
CA MET A 14 56.85 18.93 -0.37
C MET A 14 57.43 19.81 0.75
N SER A 15 56.64 20.05 1.80
CA SER A 15 57.16 20.55 3.09
C SER A 15 56.61 19.74 4.25
N LYS A 16 57.52 19.41 5.17
CA LYS A 16 57.34 18.63 6.40
C LYS A 16 56.56 19.43 7.45
N ARG A 17 55.68 18.73 8.17
CA ARG A 17 55.19 18.99 9.54
C ARG A 17 54.91 20.46 9.89
N GLY A 18 53.62 20.80 9.93
CA GLY A 18 53.13 21.99 10.63
C GLY A 18 51.62 22.10 10.51
N SER A 19 50.91 21.90 11.61
CA SER A 19 49.47 22.17 11.74
C SER A 19 49.19 23.63 11.42
N LEU A 20 48.40 23.90 10.40
CA LEU A 20 47.93 25.23 10.04
C LEU A 20 46.43 25.15 9.71
N SER A 21 45.61 25.60 10.66
CA SER A 21 44.19 25.82 10.47
C SER A 21 43.99 27.05 9.57
N PHE A 22 43.44 26.84 8.38
CA PHE A 22 42.96 27.92 7.53
C PHE A 22 41.46 28.13 7.77
N LEU A 23 41.10 29.30 8.30
CA LEU A 23 39.74 29.84 8.26
C LEU A 23 39.53 30.41 6.86
N LEU A 24 38.73 29.72 6.04
CA LEU A 24 38.18 30.26 4.80
C LEU A 24 36.99 31.16 5.11
N PRO A 25 36.86 32.35 4.50
CA PRO A 25 35.62 33.11 4.54
C PRO A 25 34.60 32.44 3.61
N LEU A 26 33.54 31.92 4.20
CA LEU A 26 32.38 31.39 3.48
C LEU A 26 31.52 32.57 3.02
N THR A 27 31.72 33.03 1.79
CA THR A 27 30.82 33.99 1.14
C THR A 27 29.57 33.23 0.67
N LEU A 28 28.51 33.27 1.49
CA LEU A 28 27.22 32.67 1.17
C LEU A 28 26.47 33.58 0.18
N LEU A 29 26.35 33.14 -1.07
CA LEU A 29 25.46 33.72 -2.06
C LEU A 29 24.03 33.26 -1.73
N ALA A 30 23.19 34.17 -1.24
CA ALA A 30 21.80 33.89 -0.89
C ALA A 30 20.93 33.80 -2.15
N GLY A 31 20.46 32.59 -2.49
CA GLY A 31 19.28 32.35 -3.31
C GLY A 31 18.06 32.06 -2.43
N PRO A 32 16.82 32.26 -2.92
CA PRO A 32 15.63 32.08 -2.10
C PRO A 32 15.34 30.59 -1.93
N SER A 33 15.89 30.01 -0.87
CA SER A 33 15.45 28.71 -0.36
C SER A 33 14.46 28.97 0.76
N ALA A 34 13.22 28.51 0.59
CA ALA A 34 12.18 28.59 1.60
C ALA A 34 12.60 27.76 2.83
N ALA A 35 13.17 28.43 3.83
CA ALA A 35 13.52 27.83 5.10
C ALA A 35 12.23 27.55 5.89
N GLN A 36 11.89 26.26 6.03
CA GLN A 36 10.88 25.82 6.99
C GLN A 36 11.39 26.11 8.40
N THR A 37 10.78 27.09 9.07
CA THR A 37 11.08 27.39 10.47
C THR A 37 10.26 26.45 11.36
N LYS A 38 10.91 25.42 11.91
CA LYS A 38 10.28 24.50 12.85
C LYS A 38 10.27 25.12 14.25
N VAL A 39 9.13 25.66 14.68
CA VAL A 39 8.97 26.18 16.04
C VAL A 39 8.53 25.05 16.96
N VAL A 40 9.41 24.61 17.86
CA VAL A 40 9.08 23.65 18.92
C VAL A 40 8.70 24.45 20.18
N ARG A 41 7.44 24.37 20.61
CA ARG A 41 7.03 24.90 21.92
C ARG A 41 6.86 23.75 22.91
N THR A 42 7.61 23.83 24.01
CA THR A 42 7.46 22.93 25.16
C THR A 42 6.43 23.50 26.11
N ILE A 43 5.32 22.79 26.33
CA ILE A 43 4.36 23.15 27.38
C ILE A 43 4.73 22.36 28.63
N SER A 44 5.16 23.06 29.68
CA SER A 44 5.37 22.48 31.00
C SER A 44 4.05 22.45 31.77
N LEU A 45 3.58 21.26 32.13
CA LEU A 45 2.51 21.08 33.11
C LEU A 45 3.13 20.91 34.50
N SER A 46 2.47 21.45 35.52
CA SER A 46 2.96 21.53 36.91
C SER A 46 3.07 20.19 37.66
N SER A 47 3.01 19.07 36.95
CA SER A 47 3.17 17.72 37.50
C SER A 47 4.14 16.90 36.63
N GLY A 48 5.41 17.30 36.62
CA GLY A 48 6.58 16.41 36.46
C GLY A 48 6.71 15.50 35.23
N SER A 49 5.85 15.58 34.22
CA SER A 49 5.92 14.75 33.02
C SER A 49 5.79 15.61 31.77
N SER A 50 6.86 15.69 30.97
CA SER A 50 6.85 16.31 29.66
C SER A 50 6.51 15.27 28.59
N VAL A 51 5.48 15.55 27.79
CA VAL A 51 5.16 14.78 26.58
C VAL A 51 5.37 15.70 25.38
N PRO A 52 6.19 15.33 24.38
CA PRO A 52 6.30 16.11 23.17
C PRO A 52 5.01 15.96 22.36
N VAL A 53 4.24 17.04 22.25
CA VAL A 53 3.08 17.13 21.35
C VAL A 53 3.57 17.70 20.03
N GLN A 54 3.44 16.94 18.94
CA GLN A 54 3.61 17.46 17.59
C GLN A 54 2.27 18.01 17.11
N LEU A 55 2.14 19.32 17.01
CA LEU A 55 1.04 19.96 16.27
C LEU A 55 1.44 20.02 14.80
N ILE A 56 0.58 19.49 13.94
CA ILE A 56 0.64 19.66 12.50
C ILE A 56 -0.28 20.85 12.19
N ASP A 57 0.31 22.01 11.89
CA ASP A 57 -0.44 23.14 11.35
C ASP A 57 -0.77 22.86 9.89
N PHE A 58 -2.07 22.82 9.57
CA PHE A 58 -2.53 22.81 8.19
C PHE A 58 -2.46 24.24 7.66
N GLN A 59 -1.64 24.46 6.64
CA GLN A 59 -1.58 25.74 5.96
C GLN A 59 -2.73 25.81 4.95
N GLU A 60 -3.63 26.76 5.20
CA GLU A 60 -4.72 27.15 4.31
C GLU A 60 -4.12 27.74 3.02
N ILE A 61 -4.36 27.08 1.89
CA ILE A 61 -3.98 27.58 0.56
C ILE A 61 -5.21 28.31 0.01
N ASP A 62 -5.11 29.63 -0.07
CA ASP A 62 -6.11 30.48 -0.68
C ASP A 62 -6.25 30.21 -2.19
N GLY A 63 -7.51 30.03 -2.63
CA GLY A 63 -8.00 30.73 -3.80
C GLY A 63 -8.35 29.93 -5.06
N GLU A 64 -9.40 29.11 -5.01
CA GLU A 64 -10.32 28.96 -6.16
C GLU A 64 -11.78 28.87 -5.69
N VAL A 65 -12.57 29.87 -6.07
CA VAL A 65 -14.00 29.95 -5.81
C VAL A 65 -14.72 29.10 -6.87
N PHE A 66 -15.16 27.90 -6.48
CA PHE A 66 -16.18 27.18 -7.24
C PHE A 66 -17.57 27.68 -6.80
N GLU A 67 -18.24 28.42 -7.69
CA GLU A 67 -19.68 28.67 -7.61
C GLU A 67 -20.43 27.33 -7.77
N GLY A 68 -20.73 26.69 -6.64
CA GLY A 68 -21.63 25.56 -6.59
C GLY A 68 -23.08 26.04 -6.69
N VAL A 69 -23.73 25.75 -7.83
CA VAL A 69 -25.17 25.89 -8.01
C VAL A 69 -25.89 24.91 -7.09
N ALA A 70 -26.62 25.45 -6.11
CA ALA A 70 -27.51 24.69 -5.24
C ALA A 70 -28.74 24.21 -6.03
N MET A 71 -28.81 22.92 -6.33
CA MET A 71 -30.04 22.28 -6.80
C MET A 71 -30.84 21.82 -5.58
N GLU A 72 -32.00 22.42 -5.36
CA GLU A 72 -33.02 21.94 -4.43
C GLU A 72 -33.54 20.57 -4.90
N GLY A 73 -33.10 19.51 -4.21
CA GLY A 73 -33.63 18.15 -4.35
C GLY A 73 -34.75 17.91 -3.33
N GLY A 74 -35.96 17.64 -3.83
CA GLY A 74 -37.13 17.32 -3.03
C GLY A 74 -37.04 15.98 -2.27
N PRO A 75 -38.02 15.69 -1.40
CA PRO A 75 -38.02 14.52 -0.53
C PRO A 75 -38.24 13.24 -1.34
N GLY A 76 -37.15 12.52 -1.63
CA GLY A 76 -37.16 11.18 -2.19
C GLY A 76 -37.39 10.12 -1.10
N GLU A 77 -38.19 9.12 -1.46
CA GLU A 77 -38.55 7.95 -0.65
C GLU A 77 -37.31 7.16 -0.17
N PRO A 78 -37.40 6.45 0.97
CA PRO A 78 -36.29 5.65 1.50
C PRO A 78 -36.03 4.42 0.60
N GLY A 79 -35.10 4.58 -0.33
CA GLY A 79 -34.52 3.49 -1.12
C GLY A 79 -33.71 2.55 -0.24
N GLU A 80 -33.87 1.25 -0.48
CA GLU A 80 -33.07 0.16 0.09
C GLU A 80 -31.58 0.46 -0.08
N SER A 81 -30.86 0.50 1.05
CA SER A 81 -29.41 0.71 1.08
C SER A 81 -28.71 -0.38 0.27
N GLU A 82 -28.10 0.02 -0.85
CA GLU A 82 -27.07 -0.75 -1.54
C GLU A 82 -26.07 -1.28 -0.49
N GLY A 83 -25.78 -2.58 -0.56
CA GLY A 83 -24.98 -3.29 0.43
C GLY A 83 -23.63 -2.63 0.62
N GLU A 84 -23.46 -1.96 1.76
CA GLU A 84 -22.22 -1.37 2.22
C GLU A 84 -21.17 -2.49 2.24
N ALA A 85 -20.18 -2.42 1.35
CA ALA A 85 -19.10 -3.41 1.29
C ALA A 85 -18.49 -3.57 2.69
N PRO A 86 -18.17 -4.81 3.12
CA PRO A 86 -17.68 -5.05 4.47
C PRO A 86 -16.44 -4.19 4.73
N LYS A 87 -16.53 -3.32 5.74
CA LYS A 87 -15.42 -2.46 6.17
C LYS A 87 -14.24 -3.34 6.56
N VAL A 88 -13.18 -3.29 5.77
CA VAL A 88 -11.93 -4.02 6.01
C VAL A 88 -11.35 -3.60 7.35
N ASP A 89 -10.92 -4.56 8.15
CA ASP A 89 -10.24 -4.28 9.42
C ASP A 89 -8.89 -3.58 9.15
N PRO A 90 -8.71 -2.31 9.59
CA PRO A 90 -7.48 -1.57 9.36
C PRO A 90 -6.26 -2.22 10.03
N ALA A 91 -6.44 -2.96 11.13
CA ALA A 91 -5.35 -3.66 11.80
C ALA A 91 -4.84 -4.83 10.94
N LYS A 92 -5.75 -5.57 10.29
CA LYS A 92 -5.41 -6.61 9.31
C LYS A 92 -4.60 -6.01 8.17
N LEU A 93 -5.06 -4.92 7.55
CA LEU A 93 -4.31 -4.23 6.49
C LEU A 93 -2.90 -3.82 6.93
N GLN A 94 -2.78 -3.20 8.12
CA GLN A 94 -1.51 -2.74 8.64
C GLN A 94 -0.50 -3.88 8.79
N ARG A 95 -0.96 -5.08 9.20
CA ARG A 95 -0.09 -6.27 9.29
C ARG A 95 0.44 -6.68 7.92
N PHE A 96 -0.41 -6.74 6.89
CA PHE A 96 0.03 -7.04 5.53
C PHE A 96 1.03 -6.01 5.01
N GLN A 97 0.77 -4.72 5.22
CA GLN A 97 1.66 -3.64 4.80
C GLN A 97 2.99 -3.58 5.58
N GLN A 98 3.07 -4.17 6.76
CA GLN A 98 4.30 -4.21 7.58
C GLN A 98 5.13 -5.48 7.34
N THR A 99 4.54 -6.46 6.66
CA THR A 99 5.13 -7.77 6.46
C THR A 99 6.42 -7.65 5.62
N PRO A 100 7.55 -8.22 6.08
CA PRO A 100 8.76 -8.27 5.29
C PRO A 100 8.57 -9.26 4.12
N LEU A 101 8.92 -8.82 2.92
CA LEU A 101 8.85 -9.61 1.70
C LEU A 101 10.28 -9.94 1.26
N ASP A 102 10.57 -11.22 1.11
CA ASP A 102 11.92 -11.72 0.84
C ASP A 102 11.86 -12.76 -0.29
N ARG A 103 12.56 -12.48 -1.39
CA ARG A 103 12.65 -13.33 -2.58
C ARG A 103 14.08 -13.81 -2.84
N ARG A 104 14.93 -13.84 -1.82
CA ARG A 104 16.28 -14.38 -1.94
C ARG A 104 16.23 -15.87 -2.25
N ALA A 105 17.22 -16.36 -2.99
CA ALA A 105 17.27 -17.76 -3.40
C ALA A 105 17.30 -18.71 -2.19
N SER A 106 18.07 -18.37 -1.15
CA SER A 106 18.07 -19.10 0.12
C SER A 106 16.68 -19.19 0.75
N LYS A 107 15.94 -18.07 0.81
CA LYS A 107 14.60 -18.03 1.39
C LYS A 107 13.59 -18.83 0.56
N ARG A 108 13.68 -18.77 -0.77
CA ARG A 108 12.87 -19.59 -1.67
C ARG A 108 13.06 -21.07 -1.39
N LEU A 109 14.31 -21.53 -1.29
CA LEU A 109 14.62 -22.93 -0.98
C LEU A 109 14.11 -23.35 0.41
N GLU A 110 14.27 -22.49 1.41
CA GLU A 110 13.76 -22.73 2.76
C GLU A 110 12.24 -22.94 2.76
N ILE A 111 11.49 -22.05 2.09
CA ILE A 111 10.03 -22.14 2.00
C ILE A 111 9.60 -23.34 1.18
N TRP A 112 10.30 -23.64 0.08
CA TRP A 112 9.99 -24.79 -0.77
C TRP A 112 10.15 -26.12 -0.03
N SER A 113 11.08 -26.20 0.93
CA SER A 113 11.26 -27.38 1.78
C SER A 113 10.15 -27.58 2.82
N LYS A 114 9.32 -26.55 3.10
CA LYS A 114 8.26 -26.64 4.11
C LYS A 114 6.94 -27.06 3.44
N PRO A 115 6.14 -27.93 4.09
CA PRO A 115 4.81 -28.25 3.59
C PRO A 115 3.97 -26.99 3.42
N GLU A 116 3.04 -27.02 2.47
CA GLU A 116 2.16 -25.89 2.21
C GLU A 116 1.22 -25.70 3.41
N PRO A 117 1.17 -24.50 4.02
CA PRO A 117 0.20 -24.25 5.08
C PRO A 117 -1.20 -24.34 4.50
N LEU A 118 -2.14 -24.91 5.26
CA LEU A 118 -3.53 -24.86 4.87
C LEU A 118 -4.05 -23.42 4.97
N PRO A 119 -4.96 -23.00 4.07
CA PRO A 119 -5.72 -21.76 4.23
C PRO A 119 -6.35 -21.66 5.62
N SER A 120 -6.40 -20.46 6.19
CA SER A 120 -6.89 -20.25 7.56
C SER A 120 -8.32 -20.74 7.80
N ASP A 121 -9.15 -20.78 6.76
CA ASP A 121 -10.52 -21.31 6.80
C ASP A 121 -10.59 -22.84 6.78
N GLN A 122 -9.54 -23.52 6.33
CA GLN A 122 -9.48 -24.98 6.23
C GLN A 122 -8.71 -25.62 7.40
N ASP A 123 -8.02 -24.81 8.21
CA ASP A 123 -7.26 -25.30 9.35
C ASP A 123 -8.23 -25.62 10.52
N PRO A 124 -8.39 -26.90 10.90
CA PRO A 124 -9.29 -27.29 11.99
C PRO A 124 -8.86 -26.70 13.34
N GLU A 125 -7.58 -26.36 13.52
CA GLU A 125 -7.08 -25.73 14.75
C GLU A 125 -7.54 -24.27 14.87
N LEU A 126 -7.93 -23.65 13.75
CA LEU A 126 -8.39 -22.26 13.68
C LEU A 126 -9.92 -22.15 13.56
N ALA A 127 -10.66 -23.25 13.74
CA ALA A 127 -12.12 -23.21 13.77
C ALA A 127 -12.61 -22.32 14.92
N LEU A 128 -13.63 -21.48 14.64
CA LEU A 128 -14.23 -20.65 15.68
C LEU A 128 -14.85 -21.54 16.76
N PRO A 129 -14.73 -21.16 18.04
CA PRO A 129 -15.35 -21.92 19.11
C PRO A 129 -16.87 -21.87 18.94
N GLU A 130 -17.56 -22.97 19.26
CA GLU A 130 -19.02 -22.97 19.25
C GLU A 130 -19.55 -21.84 20.15
N GLU A 131 -20.56 -21.11 19.65
CA GLU A 131 -21.17 -20.01 20.41
C GLU A 131 -21.57 -20.50 21.81
N PRO A 132 -21.33 -19.70 22.87
CA PRO A 132 -21.79 -20.07 24.20
C PRO A 132 -23.31 -20.31 24.11
N PRO A 133 -23.83 -21.30 24.87
CA PRO A 133 -25.25 -21.65 24.79
C PRO A 133 -26.07 -20.38 24.90
N LYS A 134 -26.82 -20.07 23.83
CA LYS A 134 -27.76 -18.94 23.84
C LYS A 134 -28.58 -19.07 25.11
N PRO A 135 -28.81 -18.00 25.87
CA PRO A 135 -29.51 -18.06 27.15
C PRO A 135 -30.93 -18.57 26.90
N GLY A 136 -31.08 -19.89 26.88
CA GLY A 136 -32.33 -20.58 26.73
C GLY A 136 -33.09 -20.32 28.01
N SER A 137 -34.08 -19.43 27.94
CA SER A 137 -35.09 -19.32 28.99
C SER A 137 -34.51 -19.11 30.39
N LEU A 138 -33.61 -18.13 30.57
CA LEU A 138 -33.61 -17.43 31.86
C LEU A 138 -34.91 -16.61 31.89
N THR A 139 -36.05 -17.29 32.07
CA THR A 139 -37.30 -16.64 32.46
C THR A 139 -36.94 -15.83 33.68
N ALA A 140 -36.93 -14.50 33.53
CA ALA A 140 -36.88 -13.59 34.68
C ALA A 140 -37.82 -14.18 35.73
N PRO A 141 -37.40 -14.31 37.00
CA PRO A 141 -38.26 -14.88 38.02
C PRO A 141 -39.59 -14.14 37.89
N VAL A 142 -40.62 -14.86 37.42
CA VAL A 142 -41.93 -14.28 37.22
C VAL A 142 -42.35 -13.93 38.62
N ALA A 143 -42.14 -12.67 39.01
CA ALA A 143 -42.69 -12.14 40.24
C ALA A 143 -44.16 -12.55 40.17
N PRO A 144 -44.66 -13.35 41.14
CA PRO A 144 -45.95 -13.99 40.98
C PRO A 144 -46.98 -12.89 40.69
N ALA A 145 -47.39 -12.76 39.44
CA ALA A 145 -48.37 -11.76 39.03
C ALA A 145 -49.73 -12.04 39.71
N ALA A 146 -49.88 -13.23 40.31
CA ALA A 146 -50.94 -13.61 41.23
C ALA A 146 -50.97 -12.76 42.53
N LEU A 147 -49.83 -12.24 43.01
CA LEU A 147 -49.77 -11.39 44.21
C LEU A 147 -50.06 -9.91 43.92
N LEU A 148 -49.80 -9.43 42.69
CA LEU A 148 -50.12 -8.06 42.28
C LEU A 148 -51.50 -7.89 41.63
N ARG A 149 -52.13 -8.96 41.10
CA ARG A 149 -53.53 -8.91 40.63
C ARG A 149 -54.56 -8.75 41.75
N GLY A 150 -54.20 -9.03 43.01
CA GLY A 150 -55.07 -8.80 44.17
C GLY A 150 -55.11 -7.35 44.70
N LEU A 151 -54.23 -6.47 44.22
CA LEU A 151 -54.11 -5.08 44.71
C LEU A 151 -54.82 -4.04 43.82
N ARG A 152 -55.56 -4.47 42.80
CA ARG A 152 -56.28 -3.59 41.87
C ARG A 152 -57.76 -3.47 42.24
N ALA A 153 -58.06 -3.02 43.47
CA ALA A 153 -59.29 -2.32 43.86
C ALA A 153 -59.34 -2.12 45.38
N PHE A 154 -58.53 -1.22 45.93
CA PHE A 154 -58.86 -0.61 47.22
C PHE A 154 -59.06 0.89 47.02
N PRO A 155 -60.26 1.44 47.29
CA PRO A 155 -60.51 2.86 47.18
C PRO A 155 -59.63 3.61 48.18
N ALA A 156 -58.94 4.62 47.67
CA ALA A 156 -58.00 5.45 48.40
C ALA A 156 -58.74 6.43 49.33
N THR A 157 -59.15 5.97 50.52
CA THR A 157 -59.49 6.87 51.66
C THR A 157 -59.74 6.07 52.95
N LEU A 158 -58.67 5.65 53.62
CA LEU A 158 -58.70 5.46 55.07
C LEU A 158 -57.41 6.04 55.69
N PRO A 159 -57.51 7.04 56.58
CA PRO A 159 -56.36 7.55 57.33
C PRO A 159 -56.03 6.56 58.46
N GLY A 160 -54.80 6.01 58.45
CA GLY A 160 -54.25 5.33 59.63
C GLY A 160 -53.79 3.88 59.47
N TYR A 161 -53.84 3.27 58.28
CA TYR A 161 -53.26 1.94 58.06
C TYR A 161 -51.92 2.03 57.34
N GLN A 162 -50.82 1.88 58.10
CA GLN A 162 -49.51 1.54 57.52
C GLN A 162 -49.64 0.16 56.89
N VAL A 163 -49.72 0.09 55.56
CA VAL A 163 -49.54 -1.17 54.83
C VAL A 163 -48.09 -1.56 54.99
N GLN A 164 -47.82 -2.35 56.02
CA GLN A 164 -46.53 -3.00 56.22
C GLN A 164 -46.35 -3.97 55.05
N VAL A 165 -45.47 -3.61 54.11
CA VAL A 165 -44.97 -4.50 53.04
C VAL A 165 -44.16 -5.59 53.74
N LEU A 166 -44.87 -6.54 54.35
CA LEU A 166 -44.31 -7.59 55.19
C LEU A 166 -44.07 -8.82 54.30
N LEU A 167 -42.80 -9.21 54.22
CA LEU A 167 -42.28 -10.49 53.74
C LEU A 167 -42.34 -10.73 52.22
N MET A 168 -41.42 -10.08 51.48
CA MET A 168 -40.67 -10.88 50.51
C MET A 168 -39.80 -11.84 51.32
N GLY A 169 -40.21 -13.11 51.41
CA GLY A 169 -39.52 -14.11 52.22
C GLY A 169 -38.11 -14.46 51.71
N PRO A 170 -37.34 -15.26 52.47
CA PRO A 170 -35.97 -15.68 52.12
C PRO A 170 -35.84 -16.28 50.71
N ALA A 171 -36.91 -16.86 50.16
CA ALA A 171 -36.97 -17.39 48.80
C ALA A 171 -36.76 -16.34 47.69
N PHE A 172 -37.15 -15.08 47.89
CA PHE A 172 -36.94 -14.02 46.90
C PHE A 172 -35.50 -13.49 46.93
N GLU A 173 -34.89 -13.37 48.12
CA GLU A 173 -33.48 -13.04 48.26
C GLU A 173 -32.57 -14.13 47.66
N GLU A 174 -32.97 -15.40 47.77
CA GLU A 174 -32.25 -16.52 47.15
C GLU A 174 -32.38 -16.51 45.62
N ALA A 175 -33.57 -16.23 45.09
CA ALA A 175 -33.80 -16.12 43.64
C ALA A 175 -33.03 -14.94 43.02
N THR A 176 -32.95 -13.80 43.70
CA THR A 176 -32.18 -12.63 43.22
C THR A 176 -30.68 -12.86 43.26
N LYS A 177 -30.15 -13.53 44.30
CA LYS A 177 -28.74 -13.96 44.36
C LYS A 177 -28.40 -14.97 43.27
N SER A 178 -29.28 -15.94 43.02
CA SER A 178 -29.13 -16.93 41.95
C SER A 178 -29.10 -16.27 40.57
N HIS A 179 -30.01 -15.31 40.32
CA HIS A 179 -30.03 -14.56 39.07
C HIS A 179 -28.78 -13.68 38.89
N ALA A 180 -28.34 -12.99 39.95
CA ALA A 180 -27.12 -12.18 39.91
C ALA A 180 -25.86 -13.02 39.65
N GLN A 181 -25.80 -14.24 40.19
CA GLN A 181 -24.70 -15.17 39.91
C GLN A 181 -24.74 -15.65 38.44
N ALA A 182 -25.91 -16.04 37.94
CA ALA A 182 -26.09 -16.44 36.54
C ALA A 182 -25.71 -15.33 35.55
N VAL A 183 -26.02 -14.07 35.86
CA VAL A 183 -25.61 -12.91 35.04
C VAL A 183 -24.10 -12.72 35.06
N LYS A 184 -23.44 -12.89 36.22
CA LYS A 184 -21.97 -12.82 36.32
C LYS A 184 -21.30 -13.95 35.54
N ASP A 185 -21.84 -15.17 35.63
CA ASP A 185 -21.30 -16.33 34.93
C ASP A 185 -21.48 -16.20 33.42
N LEU A 186 -22.61 -15.65 32.94
CA LEU A 186 -22.82 -15.35 31.53
C LEU A 186 -21.89 -14.25 31.02
N ALA A 187 -21.71 -13.16 31.80
CA ALA A 187 -20.78 -12.09 31.43
C ALA A 187 -19.33 -12.59 31.34
N LYS A 188 -18.92 -13.44 32.28
CA LYS A 188 -17.60 -14.09 32.26
C LYS A 188 -17.46 -15.04 31.07
N ALA A 189 -18.47 -15.87 30.80
CA ALA A 189 -18.48 -16.77 29.64
C ALA A 189 -18.41 -16.01 28.31
N LYS A 190 -19.13 -14.87 28.20
CA LYS A 190 -19.05 -13.99 27.04
C LYS A 190 -17.65 -13.39 26.89
N GLN A 191 -17.05 -12.89 27.97
CA GLN A 191 -15.69 -12.35 27.94
C GLN A 191 -14.66 -13.41 27.52
N GLU A 192 -14.76 -14.64 28.03
CA GLU A 192 -13.88 -15.75 27.64
C GLU A 192 -14.10 -16.15 26.17
N PHE A 193 -15.34 -16.14 25.68
CA PHE A 193 -15.66 -16.40 24.28
C PHE A 193 -15.11 -15.31 23.35
N ASP A 194 -15.30 -14.04 23.70
CA ASP A 194 -14.80 -12.89 22.93
C ASP A 194 -13.26 -12.92 22.89
N GLN A 195 -12.60 -13.26 24.01
CA GLN A 195 -11.14 -13.43 24.07
C GLN A 195 -10.64 -14.57 23.19
N LYS A 196 -11.28 -15.76 23.26
CA LYS A 196 -10.92 -16.91 22.41
C LYS A 196 -11.15 -16.61 20.93
N THR A 197 -12.24 -15.93 20.61
CA THR A 197 -12.57 -15.52 19.24
C THR A 197 -11.51 -14.54 18.71
N ALA A 198 -11.13 -13.55 19.50
CA ALA A 198 -10.06 -12.61 19.13
C ALA A 198 -8.70 -13.31 18.98
N GLU A 199 -8.37 -14.27 19.84
CA GLU A 199 -7.13 -15.06 19.73
C GLU A 199 -7.12 -15.90 18.44
N ILE A 200 -8.23 -16.57 18.11
CA ILE A 200 -8.37 -17.35 16.88
C ILE A 200 -8.30 -16.47 15.64
N GLN A 201 -8.96 -15.31 15.66
CA GLN A 201 -8.86 -14.32 14.57
C GLN A 201 -7.42 -13.81 14.40
N GLY A 202 -6.70 -13.58 15.50
CA GLY A 202 -5.28 -13.24 15.48
C GLY A 202 -4.44 -14.32 14.81
N LYS A 203 -4.64 -15.60 15.19
CA LYS A 203 -3.92 -16.73 14.58
C LYS A 203 -4.27 -16.94 13.10
N ARG A 204 -5.54 -16.72 12.71
CA ARG A 204 -5.96 -16.74 11.30
C ARG A 204 -5.25 -15.65 10.50
N LEU A 205 -5.19 -14.44 11.04
CA LEU A 205 -4.49 -13.33 10.42
C LEU A 205 -2.99 -13.62 10.27
N GLU A 206 -2.35 -14.17 11.30
CA GLU A 206 -0.95 -14.58 11.23
C GLU A 206 -0.74 -15.64 10.13
N ARG A 207 -1.63 -16.63 10.04
CA ARG A 207 -1.58 -17.64 8.97
C ARG A 207 -1.78 -17.04 7.58
N ASP A 208 -2.72 -16.11 7.40
CA ASP A 208 -2.93 -15.43 6.12
C ASP A 208 -1.68 -14.64 5.70
N VAL A 209 -1.02 -13.98 6.66
CA VAL A 209 0.23 -13.24 6.42
C VAL A 209 1.38 -14.19 6.05
N GLU A 210 1.49 -15.35 6.72
CA GLU A 210 2.47 -16.39 6.37
C GLU A 210 2.25 -16.95 4.96
N LEU A 211 0.99 -17.19 4.59
CA LEU A 211 0.61 -17.62 3.25
C LEU A 211 0.97 -16.56 2.23
N TYR A 212 0.66 -15.29 2.48
CA TYR A 212 1.03 -14.17 1.62
C TYR A 212 2.56 -14.07 1.43
N GLN A 213 3.33 -14.16 2.52
CA GLN A 213 4.79 -14.20 2.43
C GLN A 213 5.27 -15.36 1.55
N ARG A 214 4.70 -16.55 1.74
CA ARG A 214 5.02 -17.74 0.93
C ARG A 214 4.71 -17.53 -0.55
N MET A 215 3.52 -17.03 -0.88
CA MET A 215 3.12 -16.76 -2.27
C MET A 215 4.09 -15.77 -2.94
N VAL A 216 4.38 -14.66 -2.26
CA VAL A 216 5.31 -13.63 -2.75
C VAL A 216 6.73 -14.16 -2.85
N THR A 217 7.21 -14.96 -1.90
CA THR A 217 8.55 -15.55 -1.99
C THR A 217 8.66 -16.53 -3.15
N LEU A 218 7.63 -17.35 -3.37
CA LEU A 218 7.61 -18.37 -4.43
C LEU A 218 7.26 -17.82 -5.83
N GLY A 219 6.74 -16.60 -5.93
CA GLY A 219 6.32 -16.00 -7.21
C GLY A 219 4.97 -16.48 -7.70
N ARG A 220 4.06 -16.81 -6.78
CA ARG A 220 2.69 -17.20 -7.11
C ARG A 220 1.80 -15.96 -7.22
N TRP A 221 2.07 -15.13 -8.22
CA TRP A 221 1.46 -13.79 -8.34
C TRP A 221 -0.06 -13.82 -8.49
N HIS A 222 -0.61 -14.81 -9.20
CA HIS A 222 -2.06 -14.98 -9.32
C HIS A 222 -2.74 -15.28 -7.95
N GLU A 223 -2.09 -16.04 -7.07
CA GLU A 223 -2.60 -16.28 -5.71
C GLU A 223 -2.55 -15.00 -4.87
N VAL A 224 -1.53 -14.17 -5.06
CA VAL A 224 -1.44 -12.84 -4.42
C VAL A 224 -2.57 -11.92 -4.90
N GLN A 225 -2.88 -11.93 -6.19
CA GLN A 225 -3.99 -11.16 -6.75
C GLN A 225 -5.33 -11.60 -6.16
N ALA A 226 -5.58 -12.92 -6.13
CA ALA A 226 -6.78 -13.49 -5.52
C ALA A 226 -6.90 -13.09 -4.04
N LEU A 227 -5.78 -13.07 -3.32
CA LEU A 227 -5.75 -12.60 -1.94
C LEU A 227 -6.07 -11.09 -1.84
N PHE A 228 -5.54 -10.24 -2.72
CA PHE A 228 -5.85 -8.81 -2.73
C PHE A 228 -7.34 -8.54 -2.96
N GLN A 229 -7.99 -9.30 -3.84
CA GLN A 229 -9.43 -9.21 -4.08
C GLN A 229 -10.27 -9.47 -2.83
N THR A 230 -9.77 -10.24 -1.85
CA THR A 230 -10.48 -10.47 -0.58
C THR A 230 -10.57 -9.23 0.31
N PHE A 231 -9.72 -8.21 0.08
CA PHE A 231 -9.76 -6.93 0.80
C PHE A 231 -10.64 -5.89 0.10
N GLY A 232 -11.13 -6.18 -1.10
CA GLY A 232 -11.98 -5.28 -1.86
C GLY A 232 -11.23 -4.15 -2.59
N PRO A 233 -11.92 -3.47 -3.52
CA PRO A 233 -11.32 -2.64 -4.57
C PRO A 233 -10.62 -1.37 -4.05
N ASP A 234 -11.01 -0.90 -2.87
CA ASP A 234 -10.43 0.31 -2.27
C ASP A 234 -9.03 0.04 -1.67
N MET A 235 -8.77 -1.21 -1.27
CA MET A 235 -7.56 -1.58 -0.52
C MET A 235 -6.53 -2.33 -1.37
N GLU A 236 -6.96 -2.93 -2.47
CA GLU A 236 -6.08 -3.63 -3.42
C GLU A 236 -4.91 -2.75 -3.90
N ARG A 237 -5.21 -1.50 -4.28
CA ARG A 237 -4.22 -0.58 -4.84
C ARG A 237 -3.13 -0.19 -3.83
N PRO A 238 -3.46 0.31 -2.62
CA PRO A 238 -2.45 0.56 -1.59
C PRO A 238 -1.61 -0.67 -1.22
N LEU A 239 -2.21 -1.86 -1.21
CA LEU A 239 -1.50 -3.11 -0.93
C LEU A 239 -0.50 -3.47 -2.02
N TYR A 240 -0.91 -3.39 -3.29
CA TYR A 240 -0.04 -3.59 -4.44
C TYR A 240 1.15 -2.62 -4.43
N GLU A 241 0.89 -1.32 -4.25
CA GLU A 241 1.97 -0.31 -4.24
C GLU A 241 2.93 -0.53 -3.07
N ASN A 242 2.43 -0.89 -1.89
CA ASN A 242 3.26 -1.22 -0.74
C ASN A 242 4.13 -2.46 -1.01
N MET A 243 3.54 -3.51 -1.60
CA MET A 243 4.24 -4.73 -1.97
C MET A 243 5.38 -4.43 -2.96
N MET A 244 5.10 -3.70 -4.03
CA MET A 244 6.10 -3.36 -5.06
C MET A 244 7.26 -2.55 -4.48
N ARG A 245 6.97 -1.53 -3.65
CA ARG A 245 8.01 -0.75 -2.96
C ARG A 245 8.87 -1.60 -2.04
N ARG A 246 8.27 -2.55 -1.32
CA ARG A 246 9.00 -3.47 -0.43
C ARG A 246 9.85 -4.48 -1.21
N LEU A 247 9.34 -5.00 -2.32
CA LEU A 247 10.08 -5.93 -3.16
C LEU A 247 11.32 -5.30 -3.78
N ALA A 248 11.23 -4.03 -4.15
CA ALA A 248 12.36 -3.24 -4.66
C ALA A 248 13.42 -2.97 -3.58
N GLN A 249 13.02 -2.94 -2.30
CA GLN A 249 13.94 -2.82 -1.18
C GLN A 249 14.54 -4.19 -0.85
N SER A 250 15.87 -4.26 -0.84
CA SER A 250 16.53 -5.46 -0.33
C SER A 250 16.27 -5.60 1.18
N PRO A 251 16.13 -6.84 1.70
CA PRO A 251 16.02 -7.08 3.14
C PRO A 251 17.17 -6.39 3.90
N PRO A 252 16.92 -5.91 5.14
CA PRO A 252 17.91 -5.16 5.91
C PRO A 252 19.22 -5.94 6.01
N GLN A 253 20.31 -5.30 5.59
CA GLN A 253 21.62 -5.93 5.57
C GLN A 253 22.14 -6.15 7.00
N PRO A 254 22.79 -7.29 7.27
CA PRO A 254 23.46 -7.51 8.54
C PRO A 254 24.67 -6.57 8.61
N ASN A 255 24.89 -5.98 9.78
CA ASN A 255 26.07 -5.15 10.02
C ASN A 255 27.33 -6.03 10.02
N GLY A 256 28.32 -5.73 9.17
CA GLY A 256 29.65 -6.35 9.23
C GLY A 256 30.30 -6.64 7.88
N ASN A 257 31.46 -7.29 7.91
CA ASN A 257 32.31 -7.59 6.75
C ASN A 257 31.67 -8.56 5.73
N LEU A 258 30.49 -9.11 6.01
CA LEU A 258 29.79 -10.05 5.13
C LEU A 258 28.79 -9.39 4.18
N GLN A 259 28.72 -8.06 4.15
CA GLN A 259 27.78 -7.32 3.27
C GLN A 259 27.92 -7.67 1.79
N GLN A 260 29.13 -7.97 1.31
CA GLN A 260 29.36 -8.33 -0.10
C GLN A 260 28.75 -9.68 -0.51
N PHE A 261 28.47 -10.56 0.45
CA PHE A 261 27.85 -11.87 0.22
C PHE A 261 26.34 -11.85 0.53
N TRP A 262 25.77 -10.67 0.78
CA TRP A 262 24.35 -10.56 1.06
C TRP A 262 23.54 -10.80 -0.21
N GLU A 263 22.73 -11.85 -0.19
CA GLU A 263 21.80 -12.16 -1.27
C GLU A 263 20.79 -11.02 -1.46
N LYS A 264 20.55 -10.64 -2.72
CA LYS A 264 19.48 -9.71 -3.10
C LYS A 264 18.22 -10.50 -3.50
N ASN A 265 17.06 -9.84 -3.45
CA ASN A 265 15.82 -10.41 -3.97
C ASN A 265 15.98 -10.77 -5.46
N THR A 266 15.61 -11.98 -5.86
CA THR A 266 15.76 -12.43 -7.26
C THR A 266 14.43 -12.41 -8.00
N PHE A 267 14.45 -11.92 -9.24
CA PHE A 267 13.28 -11.83 -10.13
C PHE A 267 13.65 -12.32 -11.53
N GLY A 268 12.75 -13.06 -12.17
CA GLY A 268 12.78 -13.32 -13.60
C GLY A 268 11.93 -12.30 -14.36
N PHE A 269 12.08 -12.23 -15.68
CA PHE A 269 11.23 -11.37 -16.50
C PHE A 269 9.75 -11.79 -16.49
N ASP A 270 9.46 -13.09 -16.37
CA ASP A 270 8.08 -13.56 -16.21
C ASP A 270 7.44 -13.04 -14.91
N ASP A 271 8.21 -12.94 -13.81
CA ASP A 271 7.72 -12.33 -12.58
C ASP A 271 7.34 -10.86 -12.81
N ILE A 272 8.10 -10.13 -13.63
CA ILE A 272 7.81 -8.72 -13.93
C ILE A 272 6.51 -8.59 -14.72
N LEU A 273 6.31 -9.45 -15.72
CA LEU A 273 5.08 -9.48 -16.53
C LEU A 273 3.86 -9.87 -15.69
N ASP A 274 4.00 -10.87 -14.83
CA ASP A 274 2.94 -11.29 -13.93
C ASP A 274 2.62 -10.19 -12.90
N LEU A 275 3.62 -9.48 -12.38
CA LEU A 275 3.43 -8.33 -11.49
C LEU A 275 2.66 -7.18 -12.15
N ILE A 276 2.88 -6.95 -13.44
CA ILE A 276 2.13 -5.98 -14.23
C ILE A 276 0.68 -6.46 -14.41
N GLU A 277 0.48 -7.75 -14.70
CA GLU A 277 -0.85 -8.35 -14.88
C GLU A 277 -1.71 -8.26 -13.62
N ILE A 278 -1.13 -8.45 -12.43
CA ILE A 278 -1.87 -8.38 -11.17
C ILE A 278 -2.10 -6.96 -10.66
N ALA A 279 -1.63 -5.93 -11.39
CA ALA A 279 -1.85 -4.55 -10.99
C ALA A 279 -3.36 -4.27 -10.88
N PRO A 280 -3.84 -3.72 -9.76
CA PRO A 280 -5.26 -3.49 -9.59
C PRO A 280 -5.71 -2.32 -10.48
N LYS A 281 -6.80 -2.55 -11.21
CA LYS A 281 -7.32 -1.69 -12.29
C LYS A 281 -6.34 -1.65 -13.49
N GLU A 282 -6.46 -0.65 -14.34
CA GLU A 282 -5.54 -0.46 -15.48
C GLU A 282 -4.13 -0.09 -15.00
N PHE A 283 -3.10 -0.61 -15.68
CA PHE A 283 -1.70 -0.31 -15.42
C PHE A 283 -1.37 1.15 -15.79
N LYS A 284 -1.08 1.98 -14.79
CA LYS A 284 -0.94 3.44 -14.93
C LYS A 284 0.51 3.89 -15.10
N LYS A 285 0.69 5.15 -15.51
CA LYS A 285 2.01 5.79 -15.60
C LYS A 285 2.82 5.79 -14.29
N SER A 286 2.15 5.86 -13.14
CA SER A 286 2.80 5.77 -11.83
C SER A 286 3.31 4.36 -11.51
N ASP A 287 2.81 3.31 -12.18
CA ASP A 287 3.23 1.93 -11.93
C ASP A 287 4.60 1.62 -12.52
N TYR A 288 5.01 2.33 -13.57
CA TYR A 288 6.37 2.21 -14.11
C TYR A 288 7.43 2.57 -13.07
N ASP A 289 7.19 3.57 -12.22
CA ASP A 289 8.12 3.94 -11.14
C ASP A 289 8.29 2.82 -10.10
N LEU A 290 7.30 1.94 -9.98
CA LEU A 290 7.31 0.78 -9.09
C LEU A 290 7.96 -0.45 -9.74
N VAL A 291 7.70 -0.67 -11.02
CA VAL A 291 8.21 -1.83 -11.78
C VAL A 291 9.65 -1.65 -12.23
N ASN A 292 10.04 -0.44 -12.66
CA ASN A 292 11.38 -0.16 -13.20
C ASN A 292 12.53 -0.55 -12.25
N PRO A 293 12.47 -0.29 -10.94
CA PRO A 293 13.49 -0.76 -10.01
C PRO A 293 13.63 -2.30 -9.96
N LEU A 294 12.53 -3.04 -10.12
CA LEU A 294 12.54 -4.50 -10.13
C LEU A 294 13.13 -5.04 -11.43
N LEU A 295 12.77 -4.45 -12.57
CA LEU A 295 13.34 -4.80 -13.86
C LEU A 295 14.85 -4.53 -13.89
N ARG A 296 15.29 -3.39 -13.33
CA ARG A 296 16.72 -3.09 -13.17
C ARG A 296 17.43 -4.15 -12.34
N LEU A 297 16.81 -4.58 -11.24
CA LEU A 297 17.37 -5.63 -10.39
C LEU A 297 17.50 -6.97 -11.13
N CYS A 298 16.54 -7.30 -12.01
CA CYS A 298 16.60 -8.45 -12.89
C CYS A 298 17.79 -8.36 -13.86
N LEU A 299 17.99 -7.22 -14.51
CA LEU A 299 19.14 -6.99 -15.39
C LEU A 299 20.48 -7.03 -14.64
N ASP A 300 20.56 -6.41 -13.46
CA ASP A 300 21.75 -6.41 -12.60
C ASP A 300 22.13 -7.83 -12.11
N GLN A 301 21.18 -8.77 -12.12
CA GLN A 301 21.40 -10.18 -11.79
C GLN A 301 22.01 -10.99 -12.95
N GLY A 302 22.20 -10.36 -14.11
CA GLY A 302 22.77 -11.00 -15.29
C GLY A 302 21.74 -11.63 -16.22
N ASN A 303 20.44 -11.37 -16.04
CA ASN A 303 19.44 -11.73 -17.05
C ASN A 303 19.71 -10.91 -18.33
N GLY A 304 19.65 -11.57 -19.49
CA GLY A 304 20.07 -10.96 -20.76
C GLY A 304 19.06 -9.94 -21.29
N LEU A 305 19.55 -8.81 -21.81
CA LEU A 305 18.69 -7.80 -22.45
C LEU A 305 17.92 -8.39 -23.64
N GLU A 306 18.55 -9.21 -24.49
CA GLU A 306 17.87 -9.82 -25.64
C GLU A 306 16.73 -10.74 -25.23
N GLU A 307 16.88 -11.47 -24.11
CA GLU A 307 15.81 -12.31 -23.56
C GLU A 307 14.62 -11.46 -23.09
N TRP A 308 14.89 -10.26 -22.57
CA TRP A 308 13.84 -9.31 -22.22
C TRP A 308 13.10 -8.78 -23.45
N LEU A 309 13.84 -8.35 -24.49
CA LEU A 309 13.25 -7.89 -25.75
C LEU A 309 12.41 -8.98 -26.40
N GLU A 310 12.91 -10.21 -26.43
CA GLU A 310 12.18 -11.35 -26.99
C GLU A 310 10.87 -11.63 -26.24
N ARG A 311 10.88 -11.58 -24.91
CA ARG A 311 9.65 -11.68 -24.11
C ARG A 311 8.67 -10.54 -24.41
N LEU A 312 9.15 -9.30 -24.53
CA LEU A 312 8.32 -8.16 -24.90
C LEU A 312 7.70 -8.33 -26.29
N ARG A 313 8.47 -8.80 -27.28
CA ARG A 313 7.97 -9.11 -28.63
C ARG A 313 6.86 -10.16 -28.59
N GLN A 314 7.07 -11.22 -27.80
CA GLN A 314 6.09 -12.29 -27.64
C GLN A 314 4.79 -11.78 -26.99
N GLU A 315 4.88 -11.00 -25.91
CA GLU A 315 3.72 -10.42 -25.23
C GLU A 315 2.93 -9.45 -26.12
N VAL A 316 3.65 -8.58 -26.84
CA VAL A 316 3.06 -7.64 -27.79
C VAL A 316 2.42 -8.34 -28.99
N GLY A 317 2.93 -9.52 -29.37
CA GLY A 317 2.41 -10.34 -30.46
C GLY A 317 1.15 -11.15 -30.11
N ARG A 318 0.73 -11.18 -28.83
CA ARG A 318 -0.51 -11.84 -28.40
C ARG A 318 -1.75 -11.08 -28.86
N SER A 319 -2.90 -11.75 -28.80
CA SER A 319 -4.20 -11.13 -29.08
C SER A 319 -4.49 -10.01 -28.07
N GLU A 320 -5.31 -9.03 -28.44
CA GLU A 320 -5.56 -7.86 -27.57
C GLU A 320 -6.20 -8.20 -26.23
N ASP A 321 -6.95 -9.31 -26.16
CA ASP A 321 -7.62 -9.79 -24.95
C ASP A 321 -6.67 -10.59 -24.03
N GLU A 322 -5.60 -11.16 -24.58
CA GLU A 322 -4.62 -11.99 -23.85
C GLU A 322 -3.31 -11.27 -23.58
N ARG A 323 -3.05 -10.14 -24.25
CA ARG A 323 -1.82 -9.38 -24.06
C ARG A 323 -1.82 -8.73 -22.67
N ARG A 324 -0.73 -8.94 -21.94
CA ARG A 324 -0.50 -8.29 -20.64
C ARG A 324 0.00 -6.86 -20.80
N LEU A 325 0.62 -6.56 -21.94
CA LEU A 325 1.27 -5.30 -22.25
C LEU A 325 0.91 -4.84 -23.66
N THR A 326 0.71 -3.53 -23.82
CA THR A 326 0.64 -2.91 -25.15
C THR A 326 2.04 -2.55 -25.66
N ARG A 327 2.14 -2.31 -26.97
CA ARG A 327 3.37 -1.81 -27.63
C ARG A 327 3.93 -0.56 -26.94
N ARG A 328 3.05 0.40 -26.66
CA ARG A 328 3.42 1.65 -25.99
C ARG A 328 3.95 1.40 -24.57
N GLN A 329 3.30 0.50 -23.82
CA GLN A 329 3.75 0.16 -22.47
C GLN A 329 5.12 -0.53 -22.47
N ALA A 330 5.40 -1.40 -23.45
CA ALA A 330 6.73 -2.00 -23.64
C ALA A 330 7.81 -0.94 -23.89
N ALA A 331 7.55 0.05 -24.76
CA ALA A 331 8.47 1.16 -25.01
C ALA A 331 8.72 2.03 -23.76
N LEU A 332 7.69 2.26 -22.94
CA LEU A 332 7.81 2.98 -21.68
C LEU A 332 8.67 2.23 -20.64
N LEU A 333 8.54 0.90 -20.56
CA LEU A 333 9.42 0.08 -19.72
C LEU A 333 10.89 0.19 -20.16
N LEU A 334 11.16 0.11 -21.46
CA LEU A 334 12.52 0.27 -22.00
C LEU A 334 13.08 1.68 -21.72
N THR A 335 12.25 2.71 -21.88
CA THR A 335 12.63 4.10 -21.56
C THR A 335 13.00 4.25 -20.08
N GLY A 336 12.24 3.61 -19.18
CA GLY A 336 12.51 3.62 -17.74
C GLY A 336 13.85 3.01 -17.35
N GLN A 337 14.39 2.12 -18.16
CA GLN A 337 15.72 1.52 -17.99
C GLN A 337 16.84 2.28 -18.73
N GLY A 338 16.51 3.34 -19.46
CA GLY A 338 17.47 4.04 -20.32
C GLY A 338 17.82 3.28 -21.60
N LEU A 339 17.01 2.29 -21.99
CA LEU A 339 17.18 1.45 -23.18
C LEU A 339 16.46 2.04 -24.40
N ASN A 340 16.60 3.35 -24.58
CA ASN A 340 15.93 4.10 -25.65
C ASN A 340 16.34 3.63 -27.05
N GLU A 341 17.50 2.99 -27.19
CA GLU A 341 17.94 2.44 -28.46
C GLU A 341 17.08 1.25 -28.92
N GLU A 342 16.58 0.43 -27.99
CA GLU A 342 15.91 -0.83 -28.32
C GLU A 342 14.39 -0.69 -28.49
N MET A 343 13.81 0.48 -28.15
CA MET A 343 12.35 0.65 -28.19
C MET A 343 11.76 0.80 -29.60
N GLY A 344 12.58 0.96 -30.64
CA GLY A 344 12.14 1.27 -32.00
C GLY A 344 11.12 0.27 -32.57
N GLU A 345 11.25 -1.02 -32.26
CA GLU A 345 10.32 -2.07 -32.75
C GLU A 345 8.93 -1.99 -32.12
N PHE A 346 8.80 -1.29 -30.99
CA PHE A 346 7.53 -1.13 -30.25
C PHE A 346 6.86 0.22 -30.52
N LEU A 347 7.49 1.11 -31.27
CA LEU A 347 6.96 2.43 -31.56
C LEU A 347 6.21 2.45 -32.91
N PRO A 348 5.16 3.28 -33.03
CA PRO A 348 4.56 3.56 -34.33
C PRO A 348 5.56 4.27 -35.24
N SER A 349 5.35 4.21 -36.56
CA SER A 349 6.12 5.04 -37.48
C SER A 349 5.81 6.52 -37.29
N LEU A 350 6.73 7.42 -37.69
CA LEU A 350 6.53 8.87 -37.59
C LEU A 350 5.23 9.33 -38.24
N GLY A 351 4.92 8.83 -39.44
CA GLY A 351 3.71 9.19 -40.17
C GLY A 351 2.42 8.72 -39.50
N GLU A 352 2.41 7.51 -38.95
CA GLU A 352 1.27 6.98 -38.17
C GLU A 352 1.06 7.81 -36.90
N ALA A 353 2.13 8.08 -36.14
CA ALA A 353 2.07 8.85 -34.90
C ALA A 353 1.57 10.29 -35.13
N ILE A 354 1.98 10.94 -36.22
CA ILE A 354 1.47 12.27 -36.61
C ILE A 354 -0.02 12.20 -37.00
N THR A 355 -0.41 11.18 -37.75
CA THR A 355 -1.79 11.02 -38.24
C THR A 355 -2.76 10.74 -37.08
N GLU A 356 -2.33 9.97 -36.09
CA GLU A 356 -3.09 9.62 -34.90
C GLU A 356 -3.01 10.68 -33.78
N ASP A 357 -2.22 11.75 -33.95
CA ASP A 357 -1.91 12.75 -32.91
C ASP A 357 -1.38 12.10 -31.61
N ASP A 358 -0.59 11.03 -31.73
CA ASP A 358 -0.02 10.28 -30.61
C ASP A 358 1.20 11.00 -30.02
N ARG A 359 0.94 11.98 -29.15
CA ARG A 359 1.99 12.82 -28.53
C ARG A 359 2.97 12.03 -27.68
N GLU A 360 2.52 10.99 -26.99
CA GLU A 360 3.43 10.16 -26.19
C GLU A 360 4.30 9.30 -27.11
N GLY A 361 3.72 8.70 -28.15
CA GLY A 361 4.46 7.99 -29.21
C GLY A 361 5.49 8.87 -29.90
N LEU A 362 5.15 10.10 -30.27
CA LEU A 362 6.07 11.06 -30.89
C LEU A 362 7.24 11.44 -29.96
N ASN A 363 6.97 11.65 -28.66
CA ASN A 363 8.01 11.93 -27.68
C ASN A 363 8.96 10.73 -27.47
N LEU A 364 8.43 9.51 -27.45
CA LEU A 364 9.24 8.30 -27.37
C LEU A 364 10.06 8.10 -28.65
N LEU A 365 9.46 8.33 -29.81
CA LEU A 365 10.13 8.23 -31.10
C LEU A 365 11.29 9.22 -31.22
N ALA A 366 11.11 10.47 -30.80
CA ALA A 366 12.18 11.46 -30.78
C ALA A 366 13.38 10.99 -29.94
N ARG A 367 13.14 10.44 -28.74
CA ARG A 367 14.21 9.91 -27.86
C ARG A 367 14.93 8.72 -28.46
N HIS A 368 14.19 7.82 -29.12
CA HIS A 368 14.76 6.67 -29.80
C HIS A 368 15.67 7.11 -30.95
N LEU A 369 15.13 7.96 -31.84
CA LEU A 369 15.85 8.45 -33.02
C LEU A 369 17.09 9.26 -32.63
N GLU A 370 17.04 10.08 -31.58
CA GLU A 370 18.21 10.79 -31.04
C GLU A 370 19.31 9.80 -30.64
N MET A 371 18.98 8.79 -29.84
CA MET A 371 19.94 7.77 -29.39
C MET A 371 20.52 6.94 -30.53
N VAL A 372 19.69 6.54 -31.51
CA VAL A 372 20.16 5.81 -32.70
C VAL A 372 21.03 6.70 -33.58
N SER A 373 20.68 7.98 -33.73
CA SER A 373 21.49 8.96 -34.49
C SER A 373 22.87 9.14 -33.86
N ASP A 374 22.95 9.12 -32.53
CA ASP A 374 24.20 9.21 -31.81
C ASP A 374 25.10 7.99 -32.03
N ARG A 375 24.53 6.79 -32.15
CA ARG A 375 25.32 5.58 -32.47
C ARG A 375 25.70 5.51 -33.94
N GLN A 376 24.77 5.78 -34.85
CA GLN A 376 24.95 5.59 -36.29
C GLN A 376 25.57 6.80 -37.00
N LYS A 377 25.58 7.97 -36.36
CA LYS A 377 26.05 9.26 -36.89
C LYS A 377 25.37 9.67 -38.19
N GLN A 378 24.05 9.41 -38.30
CA GLN A 378 23.25 9.76 -39.47
C GLN A 378 22.43 11.03 -39.21
N PRO A 379 22.61 12.12 -40.01
CA PRO A 379 21.89 13.37 -39.78
C PRO A 379 20.38 13.27 -40.04
N LYS A 380 19.96 12.35 -40.94
CA LYS A 380 18.53 12.13 -41.25
C LYS A 380 17.72 11.72 -40.02
N LEU A 381 18.28 10.84 -39.18
CA LEU A 381 17.61 10.41 -37.95
C LEU A 381 17.41 11.57 -36.97
N LEU A 382 18.34 12.55 -36.96
CA LEU A 382 18.20 13.75 -36.14
C LEU A 382 17.13 14.69 -36.70
N GLU A 383 17.02 14.80 -38.03
CA GLU A 383 15.94 15.56 -38.69
C GLU A 383 14.57 14.94 -38.36
N GLU A 384 14.45 13.61 -38.41
CA GLU A 384 13.23 12.89 -38.02
C GLU A 384 12.92 13.04 -36.52
N ALA A 385 13.93 12.98 -35.65
CA ALA A 385 13.76 13.23 -34.21
C ALA A 385 13.26 14.66 -33.93
N TRP A 386 13.80 15.63 -34.66
CA TRP A 386 13.36 17.02 -34.60
C TRP A 386 11.92 17.20 -35.10
N GLU A 387 11.57 16.56 -36.21
CA GLU A 387 10.21 16.56 -36.74
C GLU A 387 9.22 15.95 -35.75
N ALA A 388 9.55 14.79 -35.14
CA ALA A 388 8.73 14.17 -34.10
C ALA A 388 8.51 15.10 -32.89
N THR A 389 9.57 15.79 -32.45
CA THR A 389 9.49 16.76 -31.35
C THR A 389 8.60 17.95 -31.71
N MET A 390 8.75 18.50 -32.92
CA MET A 390 7.93 19.61 -33.39
C MET A 390 6.46 19.21 -33.55
N ALA A 391 6.18 18.00 -34.02
CA ALA A 391 4.83 17.46 -34.13
C ALA A 391 4.19 17.27 -32.74
N ALA A 392 4.93 16.76 -31.75
CA ALA A 392 4.44 16.61 -30.39
C ALA A 392 4.08 17.96 -29.72
N LEU A 393 4.74 19.05 -30.13
CA LEU A 393 4.49 20.42 -29.64
C LEU A 393 3.43 21.17 -30.46
N ALA A 394 2.93 20.59 -31.55
CA ALA A 394 1.92 21.23 -32.38
C ALA A 394 0.60 21.44 -31.60
N PRO A 395 -0.14 22.54 -31.86
CA PRO A 395 -1.40 22.81 -31.18
C PRO A 395 -2.43 21.70 -31.47
N GLY A 396 -3.04 21.18 -30.40
CA GLY A 396 -3.98 20.05 -30.43
C GLY A 396 -4.46 19.72 -29.01
N LYS A 397 -5.40 18.78 -28.86
CA LYS A 397 -5.96 18.42 -27.54
C LYS A 397 -4.90 17.72 -26.69
N ILE A 398 -4.72 18.18 -25.46
CA ILE A 398 -3.95 17.47 -24.44
C ILE A 398 -4.97 16.57 -23.73
N GLU A 399 -4.84 15.25 -23.89
CA GLU A 399 -5.61 14.27 -23.11
C GLU A 399 -4.90 13.91 -21.82
#